data_AF-A0A534V2K8-F1
#
_entry.id   AF-A0A534V2K8-F1
#
_cell.length_a   1.000
_cell.length_b   1.000
_cell.length_c   1.000
_cell.angle_alpha   90.00
_cell.angle_beta   90.00
_cell.angle_gamma   90.00
#
_symmetry.space_group_name_H-M   'P 1'
#
loop_
_entity.id
_entity.type
_entity.pdbx_description
1 polymer ?
#
loop_
_entity_poly.entity_id
_entity_poly.type
_entity_poly.pdbx_seq_one_letter_code
_entity_poly.pdbx_strand_id
1 'polypeptide(L)'
;MTRKRPISRKGVNRAKGAAITSHRGSIGESSGVAGRKEELLCSIQNAAGLILAVTENRAWIEVFFEGDLMHTKTVNLPGDVLFNIYIEEIPHKTTVYEHPRTMIFFDGPCDLRVTRDGDKVIVTGVPPEHNRA
;
A
#
# COMPACT_ATOMS: atom_id res chain seq x y z
N MET A 1 39.96 -45.03 -11.66
CA MET A 1 38.76 -45.78 -12.10
C MET A 1 37.58 -45.06 -11.45
N THR A 2 36.53 -44.54 -12.09
CA THR A 2 35.85 -44.85 -13.35
C THR A 2 35.10 -43.59 -13.85
N ARG A 3 34.77 -43.56 -15.15
CA ARG A 3 34.41 -42.41 -16.00
C ARG A 3 32.93 -41.96 -15.91
N LYS A 4 32.72 -40.72 -16.39
CA LYS A 4 31.49 -40.02 -16.84
C LYS A 4 30.39 -40.90 -17.48
N ARG A 5 29.11 -40.50 -17.33
CA ARG A 5 28.28 -39.79 -18.35
C ARG A 5 26.81 -39.58 -17.90
N PRO A 6 26.12 -38.52 -18.37
CA PRO A 6 24.70 -38.24 -18.10
C PRO A 6 23.78 -38.97 -19.10
N ILE A 7 22.53 -39.24 -18.71
CA ILE A 7 21.54 -39.89 -19.58
C ILE A 7 20.34 -38.96 -19.78
N SER A 8 20.25 -38.45 -21.00
CA SER A 8 19.06 -37.84 -21.62
C SER A 8 18.07 -38.94 -22.02
N ARG A 9 16.76 -38.69 -21.85
CA ARG A 9 15.74 -39.30 -22.72
C ARG A 9 14.74 -38.25 -23.17
N LYS A 10 14.63 -38.17 -24.50
CA LYS A 10 13.76 -37.36 -25.33
C LYS A 10 12.65 -38.29 -25.86
N GLY A 11 11.42 -37.81 -25.99
CA GLY A 11 10.36 -38.46 -26.76
C GLY A 11 8.95 -38.11 -26.29
N VAL A 12 7.94 -37.76 -27.10
CA VAL A 12 7.80 -37.24 -28.47
C VAL A 12 6.34 -36.78 -28.62
N ASN A 13 6.14 -35.66 -29.34
CA ASN A 13 5.00 -35.09 -30.07
C ASN A 13 3.62 -35.82 -30.18
N ARG A 14 2.54 -35.04 -30.03
CA ARG A 14 1.50 -34.66 -31.05
C ARG A 14 0.30 -33.98 -30.32
N ALA A 15 -0.06 -32.72 -30.57
CA ALA A 15 -0.68 -32.07 -31.75
C ALA A 15 -2.20 -32.31 -31.89
N LYS A 16 -2.98 -31.23 -31.67
CA LYS A 16 -4.31 -30.82 -32.21
C LYS A 16 -4.74 -29.63 -31.33
N GLY A 17 -5.12 -28.42 -31.77
CA GLY A 17 -5.53 -27.86 -33.05
C GLY A 17 -6.59 -26.78 -32.73
N ALA A 18 -6.54 -25.63 -33.44
CA ALA A 18 -7.49 -24.50 -33.43
C ALA A 18 -7.43 -23.55 -32.19
N ALA A 19 -7.55 -22.22 -32.30
CA ALA A 19 -7.95 -21.34 -33.40
C ALA A 19 -7.20 -19.99 -33.32
N ILE A 20 -6.90 -19.42 -34.48
CA ILE A 20 -6.40 -18.06 -34.65
C ILE A 20 -7.61 -17.13 -34.60
N THR A 21 -7.65 -16.21 -33.64
CA THR A 21 -8.52 -15.02 -33.71
C THR A 21 -7.65 -13.78 -33.65
N SER A 22 -7.47 -13.18 -34.82
CA SER A 22 -6.87 -11.86 -34.99
C SER A 22 -7.84 -10.80 -34.46
N HIS A 23 -7.48 -10.11 -33.39
CA HIS A 23 -8.06 -8.81 -33.10
C HIS A 23 -6.99 -7.74 -33.33
N ARG A 24 -7.05 -7.18 -34.53
CA ARG A 24 -6.42 -5.93 -34.91
C ARG A 24 -7.21 -4.81 -34.19
N GLY A 25 -6.65 -4.30 -33.10
CA GLY A 25 -7.18 -3.17 -32.35
C GLY A 25 -6.13 -2.07 -32.28
N SER A 26 -6.38 -1.01 -33.04
CA SER A 26 -5.75 0.32 -33.11
C SER A 26 -4.63 0.66 -32.11
N ILE A 27 -3.48 1.05 -32.68
CA ILE A 27 -2.52 1.98 -32.08
C ILE A 27 -3.29 3.28 -31.79
N GLY A 28 -3.59 3.52 -30.52
CA GLY A 28 -3.96 4.83 -30.02
C GLY A 28 -2.74 5.39 -29.29
N GLU A 29 -2.12 6.41 -29.86
CA GLU A 29 -1.16 7.26 -29.15
C GLU A 29 -1.91 7.97 -28.03
N SER A 30 -1.80 7.42 -26.82
CA SER A 30 -2.14 8.12 -25.59
C SER A 30 -0.84 8.72 -25.06
N SER A 31 -0.73 10.03 -25.21
CA SER A 31 0.18 10.89 -24.45
C SER A 31 0.25 10.45 -22.98
N GLY A 32 1.47 10.34 -22.47
CA GLY A 32 1.82 9.54 -21.29
C GLY A 32 1.21 9.98 -19.96
N VAL A 33 0.87 8.97 -19.14
CA VAL A 33 1.49 8.65 -17.85
C VAL A 33 1.34 7.13 -17.67
N ALA A 34 2.45 6.39 -17.59
CA ALA A 34 2.44 4.95 -17.39
C ALA A 34 2.05 4.59 -15.95
N GLY A 35 0.78 4.25 -15.73
CA GLY A 35 0.29 3.17 -14.87
C GLY A 35 1.01 2.83 -13.56
N ARG A 36 1.19 3.78 -12.63
CA ARG A 36 1.31 3.39 -11.22
C ARG A 36 -0.10 3.12 -10.70
N LYS A 37 -0.38 1.86 -10.37
CA LYS A 37 -1.63 1.51 -9.68
C LYS A 37 -1.48 1.92 -8.22
N GLU A 38 -2.47 2.65 -7.70
CA GLU A 38 -2.58 2.90 -6.28
C GLU A 38 -2.62 1.56 -5.53
N GLU A 39 -1.71 1.40 -4.57
CA GLU A 39 -1.57 0.19 -3.76
C GLU A 39 -2.18 0.45 -2.37
N LEU A 40 -3.16 -0.37 -1.97
CA LEU A 40 -3.68 -0.32 -0.59
C LEU A 40 -2.67 -0.99 0.35
N LEU A 41 -2.09 -0.21 1.26
CA LEU A 41 -1.19 -0.74 2.29
C LEU A 41 -1.99 -1.33 3.46
N CYS A 42 -2.99 -0.60 3.95
CA CYS A 42 -3.91 -1.11 4.96
C CYS A 42 -5.18 -0.27 5.12
N SER A 43 -6.17 -0.85 5.81
CA SER A 43 -7.32 -0.14 6.36
C SER A 43 -7.38 -0.35 7.87
N ILE A 44 -7.84 0.68 8.60
CA ILE A 44 -7.90 0.71 10.06
C ILE A 44 -9.24 1.29 10.45
N GLN A 45 -9.96 0.62 11.34
CA GLN A 45 -11.27 1.09 11.79
C GLN A 45 -11.14 1.83 13.12
N ASN A 46 -11.99 2.84 13.31
CA ASN A 46 -12.17 3.52 14.60
C ASN A 46 -10.91 4.17 15.20
N ALA A 47 -10.02 4.68 14.35
CA ALA A 47 -8.81 5.37 14.79
C ALA A 47 -9.16 6.71 15.47
N ALA A 48 -8.54 7.01 16.61
CA ALA A 48 -8.70 8.28 17.34
C ALA A 48 -7.55 9.26 17.10
N GLY A 49 -6.46 8.77 16.54
CA GLY A 49 -5.35 9.59 16.08
C GLY A 49 -4.21 8.75 15.56
N LEU A 50 -3.18 9.44 15.07
CA LEU A 50 -1.99 8.81 14.54
C LEU A 50 -0.72 9.52 14.98
N ILE A 51 0.38 8.78 15.01
CA ILE A 51 1.73 9.27 15.24
C ILE A 51 2.54 8.91 14.00
N LEU A 52 2.99 9.93 13.28
CA LEU A 52 3.99 9.79 12.23
C LEU A 52 5.36 9.84 12.89
N ALA A 53 6.17 8.82 12.65
CA ALA A 53 7.50 8.75 13.23
C ALA A 53 8.52 8.33 12.18
N VAL A 54 9.68 8.99 12.24
CA VAL A 54 10.82 8.71 11.37
C VAL A 54 12.05 8.53 12.23
N THR A 55 12.82 7.51 11.92
CA THR A 55 14.18 7.31 12.42
C THR A 55 15.12 7.20 11.22
N GLU A 56 16.43 7.19 11.46
CA GLU A 56 17.44 7.07 10.41
C GLU A 56 17.21 5.90 9.45
N ASN A 57 16.58 4.80 9.93
CA ASN A 57 16.46 3.54 9.19
C ASN A 57 15.01 3.09 8.95
N ARG A 58 14.00 3.81 9.46
CA ARG A 58 12.60 3.37 9.40
C ARG A 58 11.63 4.53 9.56
N ALA A 59 10.62 4.55 8.71
CA ALA A 59 9.42 5.35 8.86
C ALA A 59 8.22 4.45 9.18
N TRP A 60 7.33 4.91 10.05
CA TRP A 60 6.12 4.18 10.41
C TRP A 60 5.00 5.12 10.86
N ILE A 61 3.79 4.58 10.87
CA ILE A 61 2.60 5.23 11.43
C ILE A 61 2.15 4.38 12.60
N GLU A 62 2.00 4.96 13.78
CA GLU A 62 1.27 4.33 14.89
C GLU A 62 -0.13 4.91 14.93
N VAL A 63 -1.14 4.06 15.02
CA VAL A 63 -2.53 4.47 15.17
C VAL A 63 -3.01 4.06 16.55
N PHE A 64 -3.62 4.99 17.28
CA PHE A 64 -4.22 4.76 18.59
C PHE A 64 -5.74 4.94 18.52
N PHE A 65 -6.46 4.29 19.43
CA PHE A 65 -7.92 4.21 19.42
C PHE A 65 -8.51 4.95 20.61
N GLU A 66 -9.78 5.33 20.51
CA GLU A 66 -10.44 6.10 21.58
C GLU A 66 -10.56 5.26 22.85
N GLY A 67 -10.28 5.88 24.00
CA GLY A 67 -10.34 5.22 25.30
C GLY A 67 -9.17 4.26 25.59
N ASP A 68 -8.24 4.08 24.65
CA ASP A 68 -7.14 3.12 24.80
C ASP A 68 -5.84 3.60 24.17
N LEU A 69 -4.96 4.16 25.00
CA LEU A 69 -3.59 4.51 24.62
C LEU A 69 -2.63 3.31 24.63
N MET A 70 -3.05 2.15 25.14
CA MET A 70 -2.21 0.95 25.26
C MET A 70 -2.32 0.04 24.03
N HIS A 71 -3.44 0.10 23.31
CA HIS A 71 -3.59 -0.58 22.04
C HIS A 71 -3.23 0.35 20.89
N THR A 72 -2.05 0.15 20.32
CA THR A 72 -1.63 0.83 19.09
C THR A 72 -1.45 -0.17 17.96
N LYS A 73 -1.72 0.28 16.73
CA LYS A 73 -1.42 -0.46 15.51
C LYS A 73 -0.29 0.23 14.77
N THR A 74 0.81 -0.48 14.56
CA THR A 74 1.93 0.03 13.77
C THR A 74 1.77 -0.37 12.30
N VAL A 75 1.84 0.62 11.40
CA VAL A 75 1.94 0.44 9.95
C VAL A 75 3.38 0.77 9.54
N ASN A 76 4.09 -0.24 9.04
CA ASN A 76 5.44 -0.05 8.52
C ASN A 76 5.38 0.58 7.14
N LEU A 77 6.17 1.63 6.93
CA LEU A 77 6.32 2.25 5.63
C LEU A 77 7.57 1.71 4.91
N PRO A 78 7.62 1.80 3.58
CA PRO A 78 8.78 1.37 2.79
C PRO A 78 10.04 2.10 3.26
N GLY A 79 11.13 1.38 3.53
CA GLY A 79 12.40 1.97 4.01
C GLY A 79 13.46 2.16 2.93
N ASP A 80 13.17 1.71 1.71
CA ASP A 80 14.12 1.57 0.60
C ASP A 80 14.10 2.75 -0.38
N VAL A 81 13.13 3.65 -0.26
CA VAL A 81 12.96 4.81 -1.13
C VAL A 81 12.51 6.05 -0.37
N LEU A 82 12.82 7.22 -0.90
CA LEU A 82 12.26 8.49 -0.41
C LEU A 82 10.80 8.60 -0.85
N PHE A 83 9.94 9.07 0.05
CA PHE A 83 8.53 9.30 -0.20
C PHE A 83 8.01 10.44 0.68
N ASN A 84 6.85 10.99 0.29
CA ASN A 84 6.12 11.98 1.06
C ASN A 84 4.88 11.35 1.69
N ILE A 85 4.54 11.77 2.91
CA ILE A 85 3.29 11.36 3.58
C ILE A 85 2.28 12.50 3.46
N TYR A 86 1.11 12.20 2.91
CA TYR A 86 -0.03 13.10 2.83
C TYR A 86 -1.10 12.66 3.81
N ILE A 87 -1.64 13.61 4.55
CA ILE A 87 -2.76 13.40 5.47
C ILE A 87 -3.97 14.12 4.89
N GLU A 88 -5.00 13.36 4.53
CA GLU A 88 -6.14 13.86 3.76
C GLU A 88 -7.45 13.48 4.45
N GLU A 89 -8.45 14.37 4.40
CA GLU A 89 -9.83 14.08 4.84
C GLU A 89 -9.98 13.58 6.29
N ILE A 90 -8.95 13.77 7.13
CA ILE A 90 -9.01 13.44 8.56
C ILE A 90 -9.61 14.63 9.32
N PRO A 91 -10.71 14.43 10.10
CA PRO A 91 -11.24 15.44 10.99
C PRO A 91 -10.24 15.66 12.14
N HIS A 92 -9.40 16.69 12.04
CA HIS A 92 -8.32 16.94 12.99
C HIS A 92 -8.76 17.89 14.11
N LYS A 93 -8.42 17.53 15.34
CA LYS A 93 -8.59 18.40 16.51
C LYS A 93 -7.33 19.20 16.79
N THR A 94 -6.19 18.52 16.80
CA THR A 94 -4.89 19.16 17.07
C THR A 94 -3.75 18.35 16.49
N THR A 95 -2.64 19.03 16.19
CA THR A 95 -1.39 18.43 15.76
C THR A 95 -0.30 18.84 16.75
N VAL A 96 0.41 17.86 17.29
CA VAL A 96 1.54 18.06 18.20
C VAL A 96 2.80 17.57 17.51
N TYR A 97 3.80 18.44 17.42
CA TYR A 97 5.10 18.11 16.87
C TYR A 97 6.13 18.02 17.99
N GLU A 98 6.77 16.86 18.11
CA GLU A 98 7.90 16.62 19.00
C GLU A 98 8.90 15.75 18.26
N HIS A 99 10.00 16.34 17.78
CA HIS A 99 10.98 15.62 16.99
C HIS A 99 11.42 14.31 17.68
N PRO A 100 11.38 13.15 16.99
CA PRO A 100 11.16 12.95 15.55
C PRO A 100 9.72 12.53 15.17
N ARG A 101 8.74 12.86 16.01
CA ARG A 101 7.34 12.42 15.91
C ARG A 101 6.40 13.59 15.64
N THR A 102 5.37 13.32 14.84
CA THR A 102 4.21 14.21 14.68
C THR A 102 2.97 13.43 15.06
N MET A 103 2.27 13.89 16.08
CA MET A 103 1.02 13.28 16.54
C MET A 103 -0.16 14.12 16.05
N ILE A 104 -1.15 13.47 15.45
CA ILE A 104 -2.39 14.08 14.97
C ILE A 104 -3.54 13.45 15.75
N PHE A 105 -4.20 14.26 16.57
CA PHE A 105 -5.42 13.86 17.26
C PHE A 105 -6.64 14.22 16.42
N PHE A 106 -7.57 13.28 16.32
CA PHE A 106 -8.80 13.48 15.56
C PHE A 106 -9.86 14.16 16.44
N ASP A 107 -10.84 14.80 15.81
CA ASP A 107 -11.98 15.43 16.49
C ASP A 107 -12.97 14.38 17.02
N GLY A 108 -13.00 13.21 16.38
CA GLY A 108 -13.63 11.99 16.85
C GLY A 108 -13.05 10.78 16.12
N PRO A 109 -13.41 9.55 16.51
CA PRO A 109 -12.94 8.36 15.83
C PRO A 109 -13.33 8.34 14.35
N CYS A 110 -12.42 7.92 13.48
CA CYS A 110 -12.70 7.71 12.07
C CYS A 110 -11.96 6.50 11.52
N ASP A 111 -12.45 5.96 10.41
CA ASP A 111 -11.76 4.89 9.70
C ASP A 111 -10.64 5.52 8.86
N LEU A 112 -9.53 4.79 8.69
CA LEU A 112 -8.38 5.22 7.90
C LEU A 112 -8.13 4.25 6.75
N ARG A 113 -7.74 4.82 5.62
CA ARG A 113 -7.16 4.08 4.49
C ARG A 113 -5.76 4.60 4.23
N VAL A 114 -4.79 3.69 4.22
CA VAL A 114 -3.40 4.02 3.89
C VAL A 114 -3.08 3.44 2.53
N THR A 115 -2.79 4.30 1.55
CA THR A 115 -2.46 3.90 0.18
C THR A 115 -1.10 4.43 -0.24
N ARG A 116 -0.55 3.83 -1.29
CA ARG A 116 0.69 4.23 -1.91
C ARG A 116 0.45 4.52 -3.39
N ASP A 117 0.83 5.71 -3.82
CA ASP A 117 0.89 6.11 -5.22
C ASP A 117 2.33 6.53 -5.54
N GLY A 118 3.14 5.57 -5.99
CA GLY A 118 4.55 5.79 -6.29
C GLY A 118 5.37 6.19 -5.06
N ASP A 119 5.82 7.44 -5.03
CA ASP A 119 6.59 8.09 -3.96
C ASP A 119 5.70 8.85 -2.97
N LYS A 120 4.39 8.59 -2.99
CA LYS A 120 3.43 9.16 -2.05
C LYS A 120 2.82 8.06 -1.20
N VAL A 121 2.80 8.27 0.10
CA VAL A 121 1.96 7.53 1.04
C VAL A 121 0.83 8.47 1.45
N ILE A 122 -0.41 8.04 1.27
CA ILE A 122 -1.60 8.85 1.54
C ILE A 122 -2.36 8.17 2.69
N VAL A 123 -2.62 8.94 3.74
CA VAL A 123 -3.47 8.52 4.86
C VAL A 123 -4.77 9.32 4.76
N THR A 124 -5.84 8.65 4.34
CA THR A 124 -7.15 9.25 4.13
C THR A 124 -8.10 8.88 5.24
N GLY A 125 -8.77 9.86 5.83
CA GLY A 125 -9.93 9.65 6.70
C GLY A 125 -11.14 9.20 5.88
N VAL A 126 -11.78 8.10 6.27
CA VAL A 126 -12.95 7.55 5.60
C VAL A 126 -14.19 7.84 6.45
N PRO A 127 -15.22 8.51 5.90
CA PRO A 127 -16.47 8.75 6.61
C PRO A 127 -17.13 7.43 7.06
N PRO A 128 -17.91 7.40 8.16
CA PRO A 128 -18.61 6.20 8.65
C PRO A 128 -19.69 5.59 7.73
N GLU A 129 -19.73 5.91 6.45
CA GLU A 129 -20.68 5.34 5.50
C GLU A 129 -19.99 4.32 4.60
N HIS A 130 -19.94 3.04 5.03
CA HIS A 130 -19.95 1.81 4.19
C HIS A 130 -19.73 0.50 4.99
N ASN A 131 -20.40 0.32 6.13
CA ASN A 131 -20.50 -0.99 6.81
C ASN A 131 -21.96 -1.45 7.00
N ARG A 132 -22.86 -1.06 6.08
CA ARG A 132 -24.20 -1.64 5.97
C ARG A 132 -24.31 -2.42 4.67
N ALA A 133 -23.98 -3.71 4.75
CA ALA A 133 -24.55 -4.74 3.90
C ALA A 133 -25.41 -5.63 4.80
#